data_AF-A0A6J4LZK9-F1
#
_entry.id   AF-A0A6J4LZK9-F1
#
_cell.length_a   1.000
_cell.length_b   1.000
_cell.length_c   1.000
_cell.angle_alpha   90.00
_cell.angle_beta   90.00
_cell.angle_gamma   90.00
#
_symmetry.space_group_name_H-M   'P 1'
#
loop_
_entity.id
_entity.type
_entity.pdbx_description
1 polymer ?
#
loop_
_entity_poly.entity_id
_entity_poly.type
_entity_poly.pdbx_seq_one_letter_code
_entity_poly.pdbx_strand_id
1 'polypeptide(L)' 'VVILISFTLFGIEEIGIEIENPFGHDANDLPLDAICATMLRNIEDLITLKPGCEAMKDEG' A
#
# COMPACT_ATOMS: atom_id res chain seq x y z
N VAL A 1 -6.01 28.06 -28.51
CA VAL A 1 -6.36 26.64 -28.78
C VAL A 1 -5.13 25.75 -28.71
N VAL A 2 -4.05 26.03 -29.47
CA VAL A 2 -2.80 25.22 -29.43
C VAL A 2 -2.26 25.04 -28.01
N ILE A 3 -2.16 26.11 -27.22
CA ILE A 3 -1.70 26.04 -25.81
C ILE A 3 -2.56 25.08 -24.96
N LEU A 4 -3.88 25.09 -25.13
CA LEU A 4 -4.79 24.23 -24.36
C LEU A 4 -4.59 22.76 -24.74
N ILE A 5 -4.48 22.48 -26.04
CA ILE A 5 -4.24 21.11 -26.53
C ILE A 5 -2.88 20.60 -26.04
N SER A 6 -1.84 21.42 -26.16
CA SER A 6 -0.50 21.07 -25.68
C SER A 6 -0.47 20.83 -24.17
N PHE A 7 -1.10 21.69 -23.36
CA PHE A 7 -1.18 21.49 -21.92
C PHE A 7 -1.83 20.16 -21.55
N THR A 8 -2.96 19.83 -22.20
CA THR A 8 -3.64 18.55 -21.95
C THR A 8 -2.79 17.35 -22.36
N LEU A 9 -2.12 17.40 -23.52
CA LEU A 9 -1.29 16.29 -23.99
C LEU A 9 -0.07 16.07 -23.10
N PHE A 10 0.67 17.13 -22.75
CA PHE A 10 1.81 17.03 -21.84
C PHE A 10 1.39 16.63 -20.42
N GLY A 11 0.24 17.11 -19.94
CA GLY A 11 -0.28 16.69 -18.65
C GLY A 11 -0.60 15.19 -18.60
N ILE A 12 -1.18 14.63 -19.66
CA ILE A 12 -1.45 13.19 -19.77
C ILE A 12 -0.15 12.38 -19.86
N GLU A 13 0.83 12.88 -20.61
CA GLU A 13 2.16 12.25 -20.74
C GLU A 13 2.85 12.13 -19.38
N GLU A 14 2.90 13.23 -18.61
CA GLU A 14 3.54 13.24 -17.30
C GLU A 14 2.85 12.30 -16.31
N ILE A 15 1.52 12.27 -16.30
CA ILE A 15 0.76 11.32 -15.48
C ILE A 15 1.09 9.87 -15.88
N GLY A 16 1.28 9.61 -17.17
CA GLY A 16 1.69 8.30 -17.67
C GLY A 16 3.04 7.85 -17.13
N ILE A 17 4.02 8.76 -17.11
CA ILE A 17 5.37 8.50 -16.58
C ILE A 17 5.31 8.15 -15.09
N GLU A 18 4.60 8.93 -14.30
CA GLU A 18 4.44 8.69 -12.85
C GLU A 18 3.74 7.36 -12.53
N ILE A 19 2.87 6.86 -13.42
CA ILE A 19 2.13 5.60 -13.22
C ILE A 19 2.90 4.38 -13.79
N GLU A 20 3.89 4.58 -14.67
CA GLU A 20 4.59 3.48 -15.36
C GLU A 20 5.38 2.59 -14.40
N ASN A 21 6.02 3.17 -13.38
CA ASN A 21 6.84 2.44 -12.42
C ASN A 21 6.39 2.67 -10.95
N PRO A 22 5.21 2.18 -10.54
CA PRO A 22 4.60 2.51 -9.25
C PRO A 22 5.32 1.91 -8.04
N PHE A 23 6.39 1.15 -8.26
CA PHE A 23 7.19 0.45 -7.26
C PHE A 23 8.60 1.03 -7.13
N GLY A 24 8.84 2.21 -7.70
CA GLY A 24 10.09 2.95 -7.56
C GLY A 24 10.22 3.66 -6.21
N HIS A 25 10.93 4.79 -6.23
CA HIS A 25 11.17 5.64 -5.06
C HIS A 25 10.85 7.12 -5.34
N ASP A 26 10.06 7.40 -6.37
CA ASP A 26 9.58 8.73 -6.69
C ASP A 26 8.47 9.16 -5.73
N ALA A 27 8.17 10.46 -5.70
CA ALA A 27 7.25 11.03 -4.70
C ALA A 27 5.83 10.47 -4.77
N ASN A 28 5.39 10.03 -5.96
CA ASN A 28 4.05 9.49 -6.19
C ASN A 28 4.04 7.95 -6.28
N ASP A 29 5.16 7.28 -5.97
CA ASP A 29 5.22 5.83 -5.92
C ASP A 29 4.54 5.25 -4.67
N LEU A 30 4.23 3.96 -4.73
CA LEU A 30 3.63 3.26 -3.61
C LEU A 30 4.61 3.19 -2.42
N PRO A 31 4.16 3.46 -1.19
CA PRO A 31 5.01 3.41 0.00
C PRO A 31 5.23 1.96 0.45
N LEU A 32 6.01 1.19 -0.33
CA LEU A 32 6.21 -0.24 -0.13
C LEU A 32 6.77 -0.59 1.24
N ASP A 33 7.67 0.23 1.78
CA ASP A 33 8.23 0.02 3.12
C ASP A 33 7.15 0.08 4.20
N ALA A 34 6.23 1.05 4.10
CA ALA A 34 5.12 1.17 5.04
C ALA A 34 4.12 0.01 4.90
N ILE A 35 3.87 -0.45 3.68
CA ILE A 35 3.02 -1.60 3.40
C ILE A 35 3.65 -2.87 4.01
N CYS A 36 4.94 -3.10 3.78
CA CYS A 36 5.69 -4.22 4.35
C CYS A 36 5.71 -4.18 5.88
N ALA A 37 5.96 -3.01 6.48
CA ALA A 37 5.91 -2.85 7.93
C ALA A 37 4.51 -3.15 8.50
N THR A 38 3.45 -2.74 7.79
CA THR A 38 2.07 -3.05 8.16
C THR A 38 1.79 -4.55 8.07
N MET A 39 2.22 -5.22 7.00
CA MET A 39 2.07 -6.67 6.85
C MET A 39 2.82 -7.43 7.95
N LEU A 40 4.06 -7.02 8.25
CA LEU A 40 4.85 -7.64 9.32
C LEU A 40 4.12 -7.55 10.66
N ARG A 41 3.67 -6.34 11.03
CA ARG A 41 2.91 -6.13 12.27
C ARG A 41 1.62 -6.96 12.30
N ASN A 42 0.87 -7.03 11.20
CA ASN A 42 -0.34 -7.84 11.14
C ASN A 42 -0.04 -9.33 11.36
N ILE A 43 1.06 -9.83 10.79
CA ILE A 43 1.48 -11.23 10.99
C ILE A 43 1.91 -11.45 12.44
N GLU A 44 2.69 -10.54 13.03
CA GLU A 44 3.09 -10.58 14.44
C GLU A 44 1.88 -10.60 15.36
N ASP A 45 0.89 -9.76 15.11
CA ASP A 45 -0.37 -9.76 15.85
C ASP A 45 -1.06 -11.12 15.71
N LEU A 46 -1.19 -11.67 14.49
CA LEU A 46 -1.82 -12.97 14.26
C LEU A 46 -1.13 -14.15 14.97
N ILE A 47 0.21 -14.16 15.06
CA ILE A 47 0.95 -15.25 15.73
C ILE A 47 1.01 -15.08 17.25
N THR A 48 0.89 -13.85 17.75
CA THR A 48 0.92 -13.56 19.19
C THR A 48 -0.47 -13.63 19.83
N LEU A 49 -1.54 -13.53 19.03
CA LEU A 49 -2.88 -13.85 19.48
C LEU A 49 -2.90 -15.31 19.98
N LYS A 50 -3.25 -15.50 21.25
CA LYS A 50 -3.58 -16.83 21.77
C LYS A 50 -4.69 -17.37 20.87
N PRO A 51 -4.57 -18.59 20.29
CA PRO A 51 -5.66 -19.17 19.53
C PRO A 51 -6.88 -19.19 20.45
N GLY A 52 -7.90 -18.42 20.08
CA GLY A 52 -9.10 -18.28 20.88
C GLY A 52 -9.91 -19.56 20.82
N CYS A 53 -9.56 -20.56 21.64
CA CYS A 53 -10.47 -21.52 22.26
C CYS A 53 -9.71 -22.47 23.23
N GLU A 54 -9.22 -21.94 24.35
CA GLU A 54 -8.99 -22.72 25.59
C GLU A 54 -9.49 -21.91 26.79
N ALA A 55 -10.75 -21.48 26.73
CA ALA A 55 -11.45 -20.82 27.83
C ALA A 55 -12.84 -21.42 28.07
N MET A 56 -12.99 -22.73 27.81
CA MET A 56 -14.20 -23.48 28.20
C MET A 56 -13.90 -24.91 28.66
N LYS A 57 -12.82 -25.09 29.43
CA LYS A 57 -12.68 -26.29 30.27
C LYS A 57 -12.27 -25.87 31.67
N ASP A 58 -12.98 -26.46 32.63
CA ASP A 58 -12.77 -26.44 34.09
C ASP A 58 -13.30 -25.22 34.86
N GLU A 59 -14.64 -25.11 34.95
CA GLU A 59 -15.23 -24.91 36.28
C GLU A 59 -15.86 -26.25 36.70
N GLY A 60 -15.25 -26.86 37.72
CA GLY A 60 -15.84 -27.96 38.50
C GLY A 60 -16.66 -27.42 39.67
#